data_AF-R7G2Z2-F1
#
_entry.id   AF-R7G2Z2-F1
#
_cell.length_a   1.000
_cell.length_b   1.000
_cell.length_c   1.000
_cell.angle_alpha   90.00
_cell.angle_beta   90.00
_cell.angle_gamma   90.00
#
_symmetry.space_group_name_H-M   'P 1'
#
loop_
_entity.id
_entity.type
_entity.pdbx_description
1 polymer ?
#
loop_
_entity_poly.entity_id
_entity_poly.type
_entity_poly.pdbx_seq_one_letter_code
_entity_poly.pdbx_strand_id
1 'polypeptide(L)'
;MNPIESYKEYLKILKNHHYKNYEIDYILQMNKSNDHHFIGYATSKENNDEMVYVKFKDKSMSEVYSIPDWDFNVDGYLLSELEQGYTIDYMSLECHYNTWCSIDEWRDELEHTNGLQKYLSYCQKNAFKNYEERCHDMLENHLSFEKNKTKPKEKSFER
;
A
#
# COMPACT_ATOMS: atom_id res chain seq x y z
N MET A 1 15.36 -11.34 0.99
CA MET A 1 15.57 -10.64 -0.30
C MET A 1 15.81 -9.17 -0.03
N ASN A 2 16.50 -8.45 -0.91
CA ASN A 2 16.62 -6.99 -0.85
C ASN A 2 15.22 -6.41 -1.20
N PRO A 3 14.69 -5.35 -0.56
CA PRO A 3 13.34 -4.80 -0.84
C PRO A 3 13.07 -4.48 -2.33
N ILE A 4 14.16 -4.29 -3.07
CA ILE A 4 14.16 -4.07 -4.52
C ILE A 4 13.66 -5.29 -5.32
N GLU A 5 13.76 -6.50 -4.80
CA GLU A 5 13.45 -7.74 -5.53
C GLU A 5 11.97 -8.12 -5.48
N SER A 6 11.37 -8.08 -4.29
CA SER A 6 9.92 -8.30 -4.08
C SER A 6 9.09 -7.29 -4.87
N TYR A 7 9.49 -6.01 -4.84
CA TYR A 7 8.87 -4.93 -5.59
C TYR A 7 8.91 -5.17 -7.10
N LYS A 8 10.05 -5.61 -7.63
CA LYS A 8 10.20 -5.93 -9.07
C LYS A 8 9.32 -7.10 -9.48
N GLU A 9 9.22 -8.16 -8.67
CA GLU A 9 8.36 -9.29 -8.99
C GLU A 9 6.88 -8.91 -8.90
N TYR A 10 6.49 -8.14 -7.89
CA TYR A 10 5.13 -7.62 -7.76
C TYR A 10 4.74 -6.79 -9.00
N LEU A 11 5.60 -5.86 -9.43
CA LEU A 11 5.37 -5.07 -10.64
C LEU A 11 5.21 -5.94 -11.90
N LYS A 12 5.93 -7.06 -11.98
CA LYS A 12 5.82 -8.01 -13.09
C LYS A 12 4.49 -8.76 -13.05
N ILE A 13 4.04 -9.18 -11.86
CA ILE A 13 2.72 -9.80 -11.66
C ILE A 13 1.61 -8.85 -12.12
N LEU A 14 1.62 -7.59 -11.64
CA LEU A 14 0.64 -6.59 -12.08
C LEU A 14 0.60 -6.42 -13.60
N LYS A 15 1.76 -6.33 -14.25
CA LYS A 15 1.86 -6.22 -15.72
C LYS A 15 1.29 -7.43 -16.45
N ASN A 16 1.48 -8.63 -15.91
CA ASN A 16 0.98 -9.88 -16.49
C ASN A 16 -0.53 -10.04 -16.34
N HIS A 17 -1.11 -9.46 -15.29
CA HIS A 17 -2.54 -9.52 -14.99
C HIS A 17 -3.33 -8.28 -15.45
N HIS A 18 -2.80 -7.52 -16.41
CA HIS A 18 -3.41 -6.30 -16.99
C HIS A 18 -3.53 -5.08 -16.06
N TYR A 19 -2.97 -5.10 -14.85
CA TYR A 19 -2.93 -3.98 -13.90
C TYR A 19 -1.73 -3.04 -14.14
N LYS A 20 -1.48 -2.66 -15.41
CA LYS A 20 -0.29 -1.86 -15.78
C LYS A 20 -0.32 -0.42 -15.25
N ASN A 21 -1.51 0.11 -15.00
CA ASN A 21 -1.78 1.44 -14.48
C ASN A 21 -1.89 1.46 -12.94
N TYR A 22 -1.59 0.36 -12.25
CA TYR A 22 -1.65 0.31 -10.79
C TYR A 22 -0.32 0.72 -10.16
N GLU A 23 -0.38 1.32 -8.98
CA GLU A 23 0.78 1.57 -8.11
C GLU A 23 0.75 0.64 -6.92
N ILE A 24 1.93 0.18 -6.52
CA ILE A 24 2.06 -0.68 -5.35
C ILE A 24 2.01 0.21 -4.12
N ASP A 25 1.02 -0.04 -3.26
CA ASP A 25 0.86 0.65 -1.99
C ASP A 25 1.81 0.07 -0.94
N TYR A 26 1.78 -1.25 -0.76
CA TYR A 26 2.68 -1.93 0.15
C TYR A 26 2.88 -3.42 -0.20
N ILE A 27 3.99 -3.95 0.30
CA ILE A 27 4.35 -5.36 0.24
C ILE A 27 4.75 -5.79 1.65
N LEU A 28 4.12 -6.86 2.12
CA LEU A 28 4.45 -7.53 3.35
C LEU A 28 5.14 -8.86 3.04
N GLN A 29 6.03 -9.27 3.94
CA GLN A 29 6.74 -10.54 3.85
C GLN A 29 6.60 -11.35 5.14
N MET A 30 6.49 -12.66 4.98
CA MET A 30 6.60 -13.63 6.06
C MET A 30 7.73 -14.61 5.77
N ASN A 31 8.66 -14.70 6.71
CA ASN A 31 9.79 -15.63 6.67
C ASN A 31 9.60 -16.67 7.78
N LYS A 32 8.99 -17.82 7.46
CA LYS A 32 8.88 -18.97 8.37
C LYS A 32 9.55 -20.18 7.73
N SER A 33 10.56 -20.75 8.40
CA SER A 33 11.10 -22.09 8.08
C SER A 33 11.44 -22.35 6.60
N ASN A 34 12.21 -21.45 5.96
CA ASN A 34 12.54 -21.49 4.52
C ASN A 34 11.35 -21.34 3.55
N ASP A 35 10.21 -20.90 4.05
CA ASP A 35 9.03 -20.60 3.25
C ASP A 35 8.77 -19.09 3.26
N HIS A 36 9.26 -18.42 2.21
CA HIS A 36 9.16 -16.96 2.06
C HIS A 36 7.91 -16.62 1.25
N HIS A 37 6.94 -16.04 1.92
CA HIS A 37 5.70 -15.57 1.30
C HIS A 37 5.66 -14.06 1.27
N PHE A 38 5.06 -13.55 0.21
CA PHE A 38 4.75 -12.15 0.07
C PHE A 38 3.27 -11.96 -0.17
N ILE A 39 2.76 -10.91 0.43
CA ILE A 39 1.44 -10.38 0.13
C ILE A 39 1.59 -8.89 -0.12
N GLY A 40 0.73 -8.30 -0.92
CA GLY A 40 0.74 -6.85 -1.06
C GLY A 40 -0.48 -6.33 -1.77
N TYR A 41 -0.53 -5.02 -1.83
CA TYR A 41 -1.69 -4.27 -2.27
C TYR A 41 -1.26 -3.22 -3.27
N ALA A 42 -2.14 -2.99 -4.25
CA ALA A 42 -1.95 -1.98 -5.25
C ALA A 42 -3.29 -1.35 -5.62
N THR A 43 -3.27 -0.05 -5.91
CA THR A 43 -4.41 0.77 -6.30
C THR A 43 -4.22 1.28 -7.73
N SER A 44 -5.32 1.49 -8.46
CA SER A 44 -5.26 2.10 -9.80
C SER A 44 -4.90 3.58 -9.70
N LYS A 45 -3.95 4.05 -10.54
CA LYS A 45 -3.61 5.48 -10.67
C LYS A 45 -4.77 6.33 -11.18
N GLU A 46 -5.75 5.72 -11.84
CA GLU A 46 -6.85 6.40 -12.52
C GLU A 46 -8.13 6.40 -11.67
N ASN A 47 -8.29 5.38 -10.81
CA ASN A 47 -9.45 5.20 -9.96
C ASN A 47 -9.05 4.54 -8.63
N ASN A 48 -8.89 5.32 -7.57
CA ASN A 48 -8.42 4.83 -6.28
C ASN A 48 -9.37 3.81 -5.61
N ASP A 49 -10.61 3.70 -6.09
CA ASP A 49 -11.59 2.70 -5.62
C ASP A 49 -11.29 1.30 -6.18
N GLU A 50 -10.44 1.19 -7.20
CA GLU A 50 -10.00 -0.09 -7.74
C GLU A 50 -8.71 -0.55 -7.08
N MET A 51 -8.83 -1.66 -6.35
CA MET A 51 -7.76 -2.22 -5.56
C MET A 51 -7.53 -3.68 -5.92
N VAL A 52 -6.26 -4.10 -5.87
CA VAL A 52 -5.90 -5.51 -5.99
C VAL A 52 -5.02 -5.96 -4.84
N TYR A 53 -5.24 -7.20 -4.44
CA TYR A 53 -4.41 -7.93 -3.52
C TYR A 53 -3.70 -9.06 -4.22
N VAL A 54 -2.40 -9.14 -4.00
CA VAL A 54 -1.54 -10.15 -4.62
C VAL A 54 -0.91 -10.99 -3.54
N LYS A 55 -1.08 -12.31 -3.62
CA LYS A 55 -0.28 -13.28 -2.88
C LYS A 55 0.71 -13.91 -3.82
N PHE A 56 1.98 -14.02 -3.41
CA PHE A 56 2.98 -14.65 -4.25
C PHE A 56 4.12 -15.28 -3.45
N LYS A 57 4.74 -16.28 -4.07
CA LYS A 57 5.91 -17.00 -3.57
C LYS A 57 6.84 -17.26 -4.75
N ASP A 58 8.02 -16.64 -4.73
CA ASP A 58 8.99 -16.69 -5.82
C ASP A 58 8.37 -16.48 -7.23
N LYS A 59 9.15 -16.72 -8.30
CA LYS A 59 8.79 -16.40 -9.70
C LYS A 59 7.68 -17.28 -10.32
N SER A 60 7.12 -18.24 -9.59
CA SER A 60 6.30 -19.32 -10.16
C SER A 60 4.86 -19.42 -9.66
N MET A 61 4.50 -18.79 -8.53
CA MET A 61 3.15 -18.88 -7.98
C MET A 61 2.67 -17.50 -7.52
N SER A 62 1.63 -16.98 -8.19
CA SER A 62 0.97 -15.73 -7.83
C SER A 62 -0.54 -15.84 -7.97
N GLU A 63 -1.26 -15.32 -7.00
CA GLU A 63 -2.71 -15.20 -6.99
C GLU A 63 -3.05 -13.70 -6.88
N VAL A 64 -3.99 -13.24 -7.72
CA VAL A 64 -4.40 -11.83 -7.77
C VAL A 64 -5.91 -11.76 -7.56
N TYR A 65 -6.33 -10.91 -6.64
CA TYR A 65 -7.72 -10.73 -6.24
C TYR A 65 -8.10 -9.25 -6.35
N SER A 66 -9.26 -8.96 -6.92
CA SER A 66 -9.85 -7.62 -6.88
C SER A 66 -10.49 -7.40 -5.53
N ILE A 67 -10.31 -6.21 -4.95
CA ILE A 67 -10.92 -5.81 -3.68
C ILE A 67 -11.91 -4.69 -3.96
N PRO A 68 -13.19 -4.85 -3.57
CA PRO A 68 -14.13 -3.74 -3.56
C PRO A 68 -13.70 -2.67 -2.55
N ASP A 69 -13.87 -1.41 -2.92
CA ASP A 69 -13.60 -0.24 -2.08
C ASP A 69 -14.21 -0.34 -0.67
N TRP A 70 -15.45 -0.79 -0.57
CA TRP A 70 -16.17 -0.92 0.71
C TRP A 70 -15.63 -2.04 1.62
N ASP A 71 -14.87 -3.00 1.08
CA ASP A 71 -14.33 -4.13 1.83
C ASP A 71 -12.99 -3.75 2.49
N PHE A 72 -12.23 -2.86 1.84
CA PHE A 72 -10.91 -2.50 2.31
C PHE A 72 -10.94 -1.63 3.58
N ASN A 73 -10.18 -2.05 4.58
CA ASN A 73 -9.88 -1.24 5.76
C ASN A 73 -8.50 -1.58 6.32
N VAL A 74 -7.84 -0.60 6.92
CA VAL A 74 -6.46 -0.74 7.42
C VAL A 74 -6.34 -1.81 8.50
N ASP A 75 -7.34 -1.96 9.38
CA ASP A 75 -7.29 -2.91 10.49
C ASP A 75 -7.27 -4.36 10.00
N GLY A 76 -8.20 -4.73 9.11
CA GLY A 76 -8.34 -6.07 8.56
C GLY A 76 -7.27 -6.44 7.54
N TYR A 77 -6.77 -5.48 6.75
CA TYR A 77 -5.90 -5.78 5.60
C TYR A 77 -4.41 -5.58 5.89
N LEU A 78 -4.05 -4.59 6.73
CA LEU A 78 -2.66 -4.34 7.11
C LEU A 78 -2.38 -4.83 8.53
N LEU A 79 -3.16 -4.36 9.52
CA LEU A 79 -2.82 -4.62 10.93
C LEU A 79 -2.99 -6.09 11.29
N SER A 80 -4.05 -6.75 10.81
CA SER A 80 -4.26 -8.18 11.00
C SER A 80 -3.09 -9.02 10.48
N GLU A 81 -2.56 -8.70 9.29
CA GLU A 81 -1.43 -9.44 8.70
C GLU A 81 -0.14 -9.22 9.50
N LEU A 82 0.12 -7.98 9.91
CA LEU A 82 1.24 -7.68 10.80
C LEU A 82 1.12 -8.45 12.12
N GLU A 83 -0.09 -8.54 12.68
CA GLU A 83 -0.37 -9.30 13.90
C GLU A 83 -0.04 -10.78 13.74
N GLN A 84 -0.42 -11.39 12.61
CA GLN A 84 -0.15 -12.79 12.24
C GLN A 84 1.33 -13.10 11.97
N GLY A 85 2.17 -12.07 11.89
CA GLY A 85 3.63 -12.20 11.84
C GLY A 85 4.26 -11.79 10.51
N TYR A 86 3.50 -11.15 9.62
CA TYR A 86 4.09 -10.47 8.48
C TYR A 86 4.88 -9.23 8.94
N THR A 87 5.83 -8.81 8.10
CA THR A 87 6.62 -7.59 8.28
C THR A 87 6.57 -6.76 7.00
N ILE A 88 6.65 -5.43 7.11
CA ILE A 88 6.65 -4.55 5.95
C ILE A 88 7.99 -4.65 5.24
N ASP A 89 7.94 -5.01 3.96
CA ASP A 89 9.10 -5.03 3.07
C ASP A 89 9.17 -3.76 2.22
N TYR A 90 8.01 -3.26 1.76
CA TYR A 90 7.85 -2.00 1.05
C TYR A 90 6.52 -1.34 1.44
N MET A 91 6.49 -0.01 1.51
CA MET A 91 5.27 0.78 1.60
C MET A 91 5.53 2.18 1.02
N SER A 92 4.63 2.67 0.18
CA SER A 92 4.70 4.01 -0.41
C SER A 92 4.45 5.09 0.66
N LEU A 93 4.91 6.31 0.42
CA LEU A 93 4.67 7.41 1.36
C LEU A 93 3.20 7.82 1.43
N GLU A 94 2.51 7.76 0.30
CA GLU A 94 1.06 8.00 0.25
C GLU A 94 0.30 6.93 1.05
N CYS A 95 0.65 5.65 0.89
CA CYS A 95 0.06 4.58 1.68
C CYS A 95 0.34 4.75 3.18
N HIS A 96 1.56 5.15 3.55
CA HIS A 96 1.85 5.51 4.94
C HIS A 96 0.95 6.63 5.46
N TYR A 97 0.81 7.72 4.72
CA TYR A 97 -0.06 8.84 5.10
C TYR A 97 -1.51 8.40 5.29
N ASN A 98 -2.08 7.71 4.30
CA ASN A 98 -3.46 7.22 4.35
C ASN A 98 -3.68 6.27 5.54
N THR A 99 -2.72 5.37 5.79
CA THR A 99 -2.75 4.47 6.95
C THR A 99 -2.79 5.24 8.28
N TRP A 100 -2.00 6.31 8.41
CA TRP A 100 -2.03 7.16 9.60
C TRP A 100 -3.36 7.89 9.77
N CYS A 101 -3.93 8.44 8.70
CA CYS A 101 -5.25 9.04 8.72
C CYS A 101 -6.32 8.04 9.17
N SER A 102 -6.32 6.82 8.61
CA SER A 102 -7.28 5.79 9.01
C SER A 102 -7.11 5.36 10.47
N ILE A 103 -5.88 5.20 10.96
CA ILE A 103 -5.63 4.85 12.37
C ILE A 103 -6.14 5.95 13.32
N ASP A 104 -5.98 7.22 12.95
CA ASP A 104 -6.42 8.33 13.79
C ASP A 104 -7.94 8.46 13.81
N GLU A 105 -8.59 8.30 12.65
CA GLU A 105 -10.05 8.35 12.51
C GLU A 105 -10.75 7.18 13.22
N TRP A 106 -10.22 5.96 13.11
CA TRP A 106 -10.86 4.74 13.60
C TRP A 106 -10.22 4.18 14.87
N ARG A 107 -9.45 4.99 15.60
CA ARG A 107 -8.59 4.58 16.72
C ARG A 107 -9.25 3.65 17.74
N ASP A 108 -10.48 3.96 18.13
CA ASP A 108 -11.21 3.25 19.19
C ASP A 108 -11.89 1.97 18.69
N GLU A 109 -11.94 1.76 17.37
CA GLU A 109 -12.58 0.62 16.70
C GLU A 109 -11.57 -0.40 16.17
N LEU A 110 -10.25 -0.11 16.27
CA LEU A 110 -9.21 -1.03 15.84
C LEU A 110 -9.17 -2.30 16.71
N GLU A 111 -9.30 -3.47 16.08
CA GLU A 111 -9.26 -4.76 16.79
C GLU A 111 -7.83 -5.32 16.85
N HIS A 112 -7.01 -5.09 15.82
CA HIS A 112 -5.68 -5.71 15.66
C HIS A 112 -4.57 -4.87 16.32
N THR A 113 -4.69 -4.71 17.63
CA THR A 113 -3.81 -3.82 18.42
C THR A 113 -2.34 -4.24 18.43
N ASN A 114 -2.01 -5.54 18.34
CA ASN A 114 -0.60 -5.95 18.24
C ASN A 114 -0.04 -5.67 16.83
N GLY A 115 -0.89 -5.80 15.81
CA GLY A 115 -0.62 -5.33 14.46
C GLY A 115 -0.27 -3.85 14.42
N LEU A 116 -1.09 -3.01 15.07
CA LEU A 116 -0.83 -1.57 15.23
C LEU A 116 0.53 -1.29 15.87
N GLN A 117 0.85 -1.97 16.98
CA GLN A 117 2.15 -1.77 17.66
C GLN A 117 3.33 -2.15 16.76
N LYS A 118 3.21 -3.21 15.95
CA LYS A 118 4.23 -3.59 14.97
C LYS A 118 4.39 -2.54 13.88
N TYR A 119 3.29 -1.98 13.36
CA TYR A 119 3.32 -0.88 12.39
C TYR A 119 4.03 0.35 12.96
N LEU A 120 3.65 0.79 14.17
CA LEU A 120 4.26 1.94 14.83
C LEU A 120 5.76 1.72 15.08
N SER A 121 6.17 0.50 15.48
CA SER A 121 7.58 0.14 15.63
C SER A 121 8.34 0.20 14.30
N TYR A 122 7.73 -0.23 13.19
CA TYR A 122 8.30 -0.09 11.85
C TYR A 122 8.50 1.39 11.48
N CYS A 123 7.48 2.23 11.67
CA CYS A 123 7.57 3.66 11.42
C CYS A 123 8.68 4.30 12.27
N GLN A 124 8.78 3.95 13.55
CA GLN A 124 9.82 4.49 14.44
C GLN A 124 11.24 4.14 13.99
N LYS A 125 11.44 2.91 13.50
CA LYS A 125 12.78 2.43 13.07
C LYS A 125 13.20 2.94 11.69
N ASN A 126 12.24 3.12 10.78
CA ASN A 126 12.53 3.33 9.35
C ASN A 126 12.05 4.67 8.81
N ALA A 127 10.94 5.24 9.31
CA ALA A 127 10.42 6.50 8.77
C ALA A 127 11.22 7.72 9.23
N PHE A 128 11.77 7.70 10.44
CA PHE A 128 12.60 8.80 10.96
C PHE A 128 13.98 8.90 10.31
N LYS A 129 14.46 7.85 9.65
CA LYS A 129 15.78 7.86 8.99
C LYS A 129 15.84 8.79 7.78
N ASN A 130 14.69 9.12 7.19
CA ASN A 130 14.59 9.86 5.93
C ASN A 130 13.54 10.99 6.01
N TYR A 131 13.25 11.48 7.21
CA TYR A 131 12.04 12.28 7.46
C TYR A 131 11.94 13.55 6.58
N GLU A 132 13.07 14.21 6.28
CA GLU A 132 13.08 15.41 5.42
C GLU A 132 12.62 15.11 3.99
N GLU A 133 13.18 14.07 3.36
CA GLU A 133 12.79 13.62 2.02
C GLU A 133 11.32 13.19 2.01
N ARG A 134 10.88 12.47 3.04
CA ARG A 134 9.50 12.01 3.17
C ARG A 134 8.50 13.16 3.36
N CYS A 135 8.83 14.15 4.18
CA CYS A 135 7.99 15.33 4.37
C CYS A 135 7.89 16.15 3.08
N HIS A 136 8.97 16.24 2.31
CA HIS A 136 8.97 16.95 1.03
C HIS A 136 8.05 16.26 0.01
N ASP A 137 8.21 14.95 -0.17
CA ASP A 137 7.37 14.15 -1.09
C ASP A 137 5.88 14.19 -0.70
N MET A 138 5.57 14.07 0.60
CA MET A 138 4.19 14.14 1.08
C MET A 138 3.55 15.51 0.82
N LEU A 139 4.30 16.60 1.03
CA LEU A 139 3.83 17.95 0.78
C LEU A 139 3.58 18.17 -0.72
N GLU A 140 4.52 17.78 -1.57
CA GLU A 140 4.38 17.89 -3.04
C GLU A 140 3.18 17.09 -3.56
N ASN A 141 3.01 15.85 -3.10
CA ASN A 141 1.86 15.02 -3.49
C ASN A 141 0.54 15.63 -3.06
N HIS A 142 0.43 16.08 -1.80
CA HIS A 142 -0.78 16.74 -1.30
C HIS A 142 -1.11 18.02 -2.09
N LEU A 143 -0.12 18.87 -2.35
CA LEU A 143 -0.29 20.08 -3.16
C LEU A 143 -0.70 19.75 -4.59
N SER A 144 -0.16 18.69 -5.18
CA SER A 144 -0.52 18.25 -6.54
C SER A 144 -1.97 17.76 -6.62
N PHE A 145 -2.42 17.01 -5.61
CA PHE A 145 -3.78 16.51 -5.50
C PHE A 145 -4.79 17.66 -5.37
N GLU A 146 -4.54 18.60 -4.46
CA GLU A 146 -5.39 19.79 -4.27
C GLU A 146 -5.39 20.71 -5.51
N LYS A 147 -4.26 20.83 -6.19
CA LYS A 147 -4.17 21.53 -7.48
C LYS A 147 -5.00 20.83 -8.57
N ASN A 148 -5.06 19.51 -8.58
CA ASN A 148 -5.85 18.75 -9.56
C ASN A 148 -7.35 18.82 -9.27
N LYS A 149 -7.76 18.85 -7.99
CA LYS A 149 -9.15 19.13 -7.59
C LYS A 149 -9.65 20.50 -8.03
N THR A 150 -8.76 21.49 -8.05
CA THR A 150 -9.11 22.89 -8.36
C THR A 150 -9.04 23.21 -9.85
N LYS A 151 -8.60 22.28 -10.71
CA LYS A 151 -8.59 22.50 -12.16
C LYS A 151 -10.03 22.58 -12.71
N PRO A 152 -10.35 23.59 -13.54
CA PRO A 152 -11.65 23.65 -14.20
C PRO A 152 -11.85 22.40 -15.07
N LYS A 153 -13.00 21.74 -14.94
CA LYS A 153 -13.38 20.68 -15.90
C LYS A 153 -13.48 21.32 -17.28
N GLU A 154 -12.61 20.92 -18.21
CA GLU A 154 -12.72 21.34 -19.60
C GLU A 154 -14.10 20.92 -20.12
N LYS A 155 -14.91 21.90 -20.51
CA LYS A 155 -16.17 21.62 -21.20
C LYS A 155 -15.81 20.99 -22.54
N SER A 156 -16.08 19.70 -22.69
CA SER A 156 -16.13 19.06 -23.99
C SER A 156 -17.16 19.79 -24.84
N PHE A 157 -16.69 20.62 -25.76
CA PHE A 157 -17.54 21.13 -26.83
C PHE A 157 -17.74 19.98 -27.81
N GLU A 158 -18.82 19.22 -27.63
CA GLU A 158 -19.35 18.35 -28.67
C GLU A 158 -19.78 19.23 -29.86
N ARG A 159 -19.25 18.90 -31.04
CA ARG A 159 -19.70 19.39 -32.35
C ARG A 159 -20.18 18.21 -33.18
#